data_AF-A0A6J5FA55-F1
#
_entry.id   AF-A0A6J5FA55-F1
#
_cell.length_a   1.000
_cell.length_b   1.000
_cell.length_c   1.000
_cell.angle_alpha   90.00
_cell.angle_beta   90.00
_cell.angle_gamma   90.00
#
_symmetry.space_group_name_H-M   'P 1'
#
loop_
_entity.id
_entity.type
_entity.pdbx_description
1 polymer ?
#
loop_
_entity_poly.entity_id
_entity_poly.type
_entity_poly.pdbx_seq_one_letter_code
_entity_poly.pdbx_strand_id
1 'polypeptide(L)'
;MAAARAFFSKAIRHQGQPPETITLDGYAASHRAVREMKADGLLPEDTKVRSSKYLNNLIGQDHRHTKSRTNVMLGFKRFRSAATTISCLELMHRIRKGQFDLAKLGLGDAATPTVWDAVLSTR
;
A
#
# COMPACT_ATOMS: atom_id res chain seq x y z
N MET A 1 -9.86 -0.81 17.68
CA MET A 1 -8.52 -1.31 18.03
C MET A 1 -8.14 -2.58 17.24
N ALA A 2 -9.02 -3.58 17.13
CA ALA A 2 -8.80 -4.76 16.28
C ALA A 2 -8.35 -4.45 14.84
N ALA A 3 -8.93 -3.41 14.21
CA ALA A 3 -8.56 -2.98 12.87
C ALA A 3 -7.10 -2.49 12.74
N ALA A 4 -6.60 -1.70 13.71
CA ALA A 4 -5.23 -1.20 13.70
C ALA A 4 -4.23 -2.34 13.87
N ARG A 5 -4.51 -3.28 14.78
CA ARG A 5 -3.70 -4.48 14.96
C ARG A 5 -3.66 -5.34 13.69
N ALA A 6 -4.82 -5.61 13.09
CA ALA A 6 -4.91 -6.35 11.83
C ALA A 6 -4.15 -5.67 10.68
N PHE A 7 -4.18 -4.33 10.63
CA PHE A 7 -3.40 -3.55 9.67
C PHE A 7 -1.89 -3.77 9.85
N PHE A 8 -1.37 -3.60 11.06
CA PHE A 8 0.06 -3.79 11.34
C PHE A 8 0.50 -5.24 11.09
N SER A 9 -0.27 -6.24 11.54
CA SER A 9 0.02 -7.64 11.26
C SER A 9 0.10 -7.93 9.76
N LYS A 10 -0.82 -7.37 8.96
CA LYS A 10 -0.81 -7.53 7.50
C LYS A 10 0.39 -6.83 6.87
N ALA A 11 0.75 -5.63 7.34
CA ALA A 11 1.89 -4.87 6.84
C ALA A 11 3.22 -5.59 7.09
N ILE A 12 3.44 -6.10 8.31
CA ILE A 12 4.64 -6.86 8.68
C ILE A 12 4.73 -8.14 7.84
N ARG A 13 3.62 -8.88 7.69
CA ARG A 13 3.58 -10.09 6.85
C ARG A 13 3.91 -9.79 5.39
N HIS A 14 3.46 -8.65 4.87
CA HIS A 14 3.74 -8.24 3.50
C HIS A 14 5.22 -7.87 3.29
N GLN A 15 5.85 -7.19 4.27
CA GLN A 15 7.27 -6.84 4.19
C GLN A 15 8.19 -8.03 4.50
N GLY A 16 7.71 -9.03 5.23
CA GLY A 16 8.45 -10.24 5.58
C GLY A 16 9.41 -10.07 6.76
N GLN A 17 9.61 -8.85 7.25
CA GLN A 17 10.46 -8.56 8.41
C GLN A 17 9.83 -7.49 9.32
N PRO A 18 10.05 -7.56 10.64
CA PRO A 18 9.59 -6.54 11.56
C PRO A 18 10.35 -5.23 11.35
N PRO A 19 9.68 -4.06 11.45
CA PRO A 19 10.33 -2.78 11.26
C PRO A 19 11.20 -2.40 12.46
N GLU A 20 12.36 -1.79 12.21
CA GLU A 20 13.19 -1.18 13.26
C GLU A 20 12.53 0.07 13.86
N THR A 21 11.77 0.83 13.05
CA THR A 21 11.09 2.05 13.49
C THR A 21 9.70 2.17 12.88
N ILE A 22 8.71 2.44 13.71
CA ILE A 22 7.33 2.73 13.31
C ILE A 22 7.03 4.20 13.57
N THR A 23 6.59 4.90 12.52
CA THR A 23 6.08 6.27 12.66
C THR A 23 4.57 6.23 12.75
N LEU A 24 4.02 6.72 13.86
CA LEU A 24 2.59 6.75 14.12
C LEU A 24 2.02 8.16 13.94
N ASP A 25 0.75 8.19 13.54
CA ASP A 25 -0.08 9.37 13.57
C ASP A 25 -0.53 9.71 15.01
N GLY A 26 -1.30 10.78 15.14
CA GLY A 26 -1.88 11.17 16.44
C GLY A 26 -3.04 10.28 16.87
N TYR A 27 -3.32 9.17 16.17
CA TYR A 27 -4.48 8.34 16.43
C TYR A 27 -4.22 7.37 17.58
N ALA A 28 -4.98 7.51 18.67
CA ALA A 28 -4.76 6.74 19.90
C ALA A 28 -4.84 5.22 19.69
N ALA A 29 -5.67 4.72 18.78
CA ALA A 29 -5.78 3.29 18.53
C ALA A 29 -4.53 2.71 17.84
N SER A 30 -3.79 3.51 17.06
CA SER A 30 -2.52 3.10 16.46
C SER A 30 -1.47 2.86 17.54
N HIS A 31 -1.34 3.80 18.48
CA HIS A 31 -0.42 3.70 19.63
C HIS A 31 -0.76 2.51 20.52
N ARG A 32 -2.05 2.34 20.83
CA ARG A 32 -2.51 1.20 21.62
C ARG A 32 -2.21 -0.14 20.95
N ALA A 33 -2.48 -0.25 19.64
CA ALA A 33 -2.21 -1.48 18.89
C ALA A 33 -0.72 -1.84 18.88
N VAL A 34 0.17 -0.88 18.65
CA VAL A 34 1.62 -1.15 18.66
C VAL A 34 2.10 -1.56 20.06
N ARG A 35 1.60 -0.92 21.13
CA ARG A 35 1.94 -1.29 22.51
C ARG A 35 1.53 -2.73 22.83
N GLU A 36 0.31 -3.12 22.45
CA GLU A 36 -0.18 -4.49 22.68
C GLU A 36 0.55 -5.50 21.81
N MET A 37 0.89 -5.15 20.56
CA MET A 37 1.68 -6.03 19.70
C MET A 37 3.09 -6.28 20.23
N LYS A 38 3.72 -5.31 20.90
CA LYS A 38 4.97 -5.54 21.64
C LYS A 38 4.77 -6.48 22.82
N ALA A 39 3.76 -6.22 23.65
CA ALA A 39 3.43 -7.06 24.81
C ALA A 39 3.12 -8.52 24.42
N ASP A 40 2.48 -8.73 23.27
CA ASP A 40 2.16 -10.05 22.73
C ASP A 40 3.35 -10.72 22.00
N GLY A 41 4.52 -10.08 21.93
CA GLY A 41 5.72 -10.57 21.24
C GLY A 41 5.60 -10.58 19.70
N LEU A 42 4.61 -9.90 19.13
CA LEU A 42 4.39 -9.78 17.68
C LEU A 42 5.24 -8.68 17.04
N LEU A 43 5.76 -7.75 17.84
CA LEU A 43 6.74 -6.76 17.45
C LEU A 43 7.96 -6.86 18.36
N PRO A 44 9.18 -6.75 17.83
CA PRO A 44 10.38 -6.67 18.64
C PRO A 44 10.32 -5.52 19.66
N GLU A 45 10.84 -5.76 20.86
CA GLU A 45 10.86 -4.75 21.93
C GLU A 45 11.70 -3.52 21.56
N ASP A 46 12.76 -3.74 20.78
CA ASP A 46 13.66 -2.72 20.26
C ASP A 46 13.08 -1.89 19.10
N THR A 47 11.92 -2.26 18.53
CA THR A 47 11.24 -1.46 17.52
C THR A 47 10.92 -0.07 18.08
N LYS A 48 11.53 0.98 17.52
CA LYS A 48 11.35 2.37 17.96
C LYS A 48 9.99 2.90 17.49
N VAL A 49 9.21 3.47 18.39
CA VAL A 49 7.93 4.12 18.05
C VAL A 49 8.12 5.62 18.15
N ARG A 50 7.82 6.34 17.06
CA ARG A 50 7.88 7.80 17.01
C ARG A 50 6.61 8.40 16.44
N SER A 51 6.33 9.65 16.79
CA SER A 51 5.30 10.46 16.13
C SER A 51 5.96 11.66 15.46
N SER A 52 5.71 11.84 14.16
CA SER A 52 6.26 12.97 13.40
C SER A 52 5.20 13.51 12.45
N LYS A 53 4.75 14.74 12.70
CA LYS A 53 3.77 15.42 11.83
C LYS A 53 4.28 15.54 10.39
N TYR A 54 5.57 15.83 10.22
CA TYR A 54 6.18 15.96 8.90
C TYR A 54 6.14 14.65 8.11
N LEU A 55 6.58 13.54 8.72
CA LEU A 55 6.57 12.23 8.06
C LEU A 55 5.14 11.75 7.77
N ASN A 56 4.21 12.03 8.68
CA ASN A 56 2.80 11.75 8.47
C ASN A 56 2.23 12.57 7.30
N ASN A 57 2.66 13.82 7.11
CA ASN A 57 2.30 14.63 5.96
C ASN A 57 2.85 14.08 4.64
N LEU A 58 4.07 13.53 4.64
CA LEU A 58 4.67 12.90 3.46
C LEU A 58 3.90 11.64 3.04
N ILE A 59 3.52 10.80 4.01
CA ILE A 59 2.65 9.63 3.75
C ILE A 59 1.27 10.10 3.27
N GLY A 60 0.70 11.12 3.91
CA GLY A 60 -0.55 11.73 3.49
C GLY A 60 -0.50 12.27 2.06
N GLN A 61 0.65 12.80 1.63
CA GLN A 61 0.91 13.26 0.28
C GLN A 61 0.95 12.12 -0.74
N ASP A 62 1.61 11.01 -0.43
CA ASP A 62 1.64 9.84 -1.32
C ASP A 62 0.21 9.31 -1.57
N HIS A 63 -0.61 9.27 -0.52
CA HIS A 63 -2.02 8.87 -0.64
C HIS A 63 -2.87 9.83 -1.49
N ARG A 64 -2.46 11.09 -1.71
CA ARG A 64 -3.26 12.06 -2.47
C ARG A 64 -3.50 11.63 -3.91
N HIS A 65 -2.52 10.96 -4.53
CA HIS A 65 -2.67 10.51 -5.92
C HIS A 65 -3.77 9.46 -6.05
N THR A 66 -3.72 8.41 -5.21
CA THR A 66 -4.75 7.38 -5.19
C THR A 66 -6.11 7.95 -4.82
N LYS A 67 -6.19 8.79 -3.77
CA LYS A 67 -7.44 9.44 -3.36
C LYS A 67 -8.05 10.32 -4.44
N SER A 68 -7.23 11.11 -5.14
CA SER A 68 -7.69 11.97 -6.24
C SER A 68 -8.36 11.14 -7.35
N ARG A 69 -7.76 10.00 -7.73
CA ARG A 69 -8.32 9.09 -8.73
C ARG A 69 -9.58 8.38 -8.26
N THR A 70 -9.66 7.98 -6.98
CA THR A 70 -10.84 7.29 -6.46
C THR A 70 -12.00 8.24 -6.13
N ASN A 71 -11.73 9.50 -5.79
CA ASN A 71 -12.76 10.47 -5.42
C ASN A 71 -13.65 10.87 -6.61
N VAL A 72 -13.05 11.03 -7.80
CA VAL A 72 -13.82 11.33 -9.03
C VAL A 72 -14.72 10.18 -9.47
N MET A 73 -14.50 8.97 -8.94
CA MET A 73 -15.33 7.78 -9.22
C MET A 73 -16.59 7.71 -8.35
N LEU A 74 -16.87 8.72 -7.50
CA LEU A 74 -17.98 8.75 -6.53
C LEU A 74 -17.96 7.58 -5.53
N GLY A 75 -16.77 7.01 -5.30
CA GLY A 75 -16.57 5.84 -4.44
C GLY A 75 -16.97 4.51 -5.10
N PHE A 76 -16.57 3.42 -4.45
CA PHE A 76 -16.85 2.07 -4.94
C PHE A 76 -18.08 1.49 -4.24
N LYS A 77 -19.05 1.01 -5.02
CA LYS A 77 -20.26 0.35 -4.47
C LYS A 77 -19.99 -1.09 -3.98
N ARG A 78 -18.86 -1.69 -4.34
CA ARG A 78 -18.49 -3.08 -4.01
C ARG A 78 -17.00 -3.18 -3.67
N PHE A 79 -16.67 -3.91 -2.60
CA PHE A 79 -15.28 -4.12 -2.16
C PHE A 79 -14.41 -4.79 -3.22
N ARG A 80 -14.93 -5.80 -3.93
CA ARG A 80 -14.18 -6.49 -4.99
C ARG A 80 -13.77 -5.51 -6.10
N SER A 81 -14.69 -4.65 -6.53
CA SER A 81 -14.41 -3.61 -7.52
C SER A 81 -13.40 -2.59 -7.01
N ALA A 82 -13.51 -2.18 -5.74
CA ALA A 82 -12.53 -1.29 -5.11
C ALA A 82 -11.12 -1.90 -5.12
N ALA A 83 -11.01 -3.16 -4.68
CA ALA A 83 -9.75 -3.88 -4.62
C ALA A 83 -9.10 -4.01 -6.01
N THR A 84 -9.85 -4.44 -7.02
CA THR A 84 -9.33 -4.55 -8.39
C THR A 84 -8.86 -3.19 -8.92
N THR A 85 -9.67 -2.14 -8.78
CA THR A 85 -9.32 -0.81 -9.30
C THR A 85 -8.10 -0.22 -8.61
N ILE A 86 -8.01 -0.34 -7.28
CA ILE A 86 -6.84 0.14 -6.51
C ILE A 86 -5.58 -0.62 -6.92
N SER A 87 -5.65 -1.95 -7.08
CA SER A 87 -4.51 -2.76 -7.55
C SER A 87 -4.05 -2.35 -8.95
N CYS A 88 -4.98 -2.07 -9.87
CA CYS A 88 -4.63 -1.58 -11.21
C CYS A 88 -3.95 -0.20 -11.15
N LEU A 89 -4.46 0.73 -10.33
CA LEU A 89 -3.85 2.04 -10.14
C LEU A 89 -2.43 1.94 -9.56
N GLU A 90 -2.24 1.06 -8.58
CA GLU A 90 -0.93 0.80 -7.99
C GLU A 90 0.05 0.20 -9.00
N LEU A 91 -0.39 -0.78 -9.79
CA LEU A 91 0.40 -1.37 -10.86
C LEU A 91 0.85 -0.31 -11.88
N MET A 92 -0.07 0.51 -12.38
CA MET A 92 0.25 1.60 -13.31
C MET A 92 1.24 2.61 -12.72
N HIS A 93 1.15 2.88 -11.42
CA HIS A 93 2.09 3.76 -10.71
C HIS A 93 3.50 3.16 -10.63
N ARG A 94 3.60 1.86 -10.28
CA ARG A 94 4.88 1.14 -10.24
C ARG A 94 5.53 1.06 -11.62
N ILE A 95 4.75 0.81 -12.68
CA ILE A 95 5.23 0.84 -14.08
C ILE A 95 5.77 2.24 -14.42
N ARG A 96 5.00 3.30 -14.15
CA ARG A 96 5.43 4.69 -14.43
C ARG A 96 6.72 5.07 -13.68
N LYS A 97 6.94 4.52 -12.48
CA LYS A 97 8.16 4.72 -11.68
C LYS A 97 9.33 3.81 -12.08
N GLY A 98 9.17 2.89 -13.03
CA GLY A 98 10.17 1.87 -13.35
C GLY A 98 10.40 0.84 -12.24
N GLN A 99 9.48 0.76 -11.28
CA GLN A 99 9.54 -0.17 -10.13
C GLN A 99 8.83 -1.51 -10.43
N PHE A 100 8.38 -1.69 -11.66
CA PHE A 100 7.74 -2.90 -12.12
C PHE A 100 8.59 -3.53 -13.23
N ASP A 101 8.98 -4.78 -13.01
CA ASP A 101 9.80 -5.53 -13.95
C ASP A 101 8.92 -6.07 -15.08
N LEU A 102 8.91 -5.36 -16.21
CA LEU A 102 8.19 -5.75 -17.42
C LEU A 102 8.85 -6.94 -18.14
N ALA A 103 10.14 -7.19 -17.90
CA ALA A 103 10.86 -8.32 -18.50
C ALA A 103 10.34 -9.66 -17.96
N LYS A 104 9.93 -9.72 -16.68
CA LYS A 104 9.25 -10.89 -16.09
C LYS A 104 7.94 -11.25 -16.76
N LEU A 105 7.29 -10.33 -17.46
CA LEU A 105 6.07 -10.59 -18.23
C LEU A 105 6.35 -10.97 -19.70
N GLY A 106 7.63 -11.07 -20.10
CA GLY A 106 8.01 -11.29 -21.50
C GLY A 106 7.76 -10.06 -22.38
N LEU A 107 7.54 -8.88 -21.79
CA LEU A 107 7.23 -7.64 -22.48
C LEU A 107 8.45 -6.74 -22.68
N GLY A 108 9.66 -7.30 -22.52
CA GLY A 108 10.92 -6.54 -22.44
C GLY A 108 11.25 -5.69 -23.67
N ASP A 109 10.73 -6.05 -24.85
CA ASP A 109 11.00 -5.35 -26.12
C ASP A 109 9.73 -5.05 -26.95
N ALA A 110 8.54 -5.33 -26.42
CA ALA A 110 7.30 -5.07 -27.15
C ALA A 110 6.93 -3.58 -26.99
N ALA A 111 6.83 -2.85 -28.10
CA ALA A 111 6.32 -1.49 -28.11
C ALA A 111 5.00 -1.45 -27.34
N THR A 112 4.90 -0.60 -26.32
CA THR A 112 3.76 -0.51 -25.41
C THR A 112 2.38 -0.58 -26.09
N PRO A 113 2.15 -0.05 -27.31
CA PRO A 113 0.88 -0.23 -28.02
C PRO A 113 0.52 -1.69 -28.34
N THR A 114 1.48 -2.50 -28.81
CA THR A 114 1.24 -3.89 -29.24
C THR A 114 0.78 -4.81 -28.10
N VAL A 115 1.25 -4.54 -26.89
CA VAL A 115 0.84 -5.25 -25.67
C VAL A 115 -0.61 -4.90 -25.31
N TRP A 116 -1.00 -3.64 -25.44
CA TRP A 116 -2.38 -3.20 -25.16
C TRP A 116 -3.37 -3.77 -26.18
N ASP A 117 -3.00 -3.81 -27.46
CA ASP A 117 -3.84 -4.39 -28.52
C ASP A 117 -4.04 -5.89 -28.32
N ALA A 118 -2.99 -6.63 -27.95
CA ALA A 118 -3.09 -8.07 -27.67
C ALA A 118 -4.04 -8.36 -26.49
N VAL A 119 -3.94 -7.57 -25.40
CA VAL A 119 -4.80 -7.73 -24.21
C VAL A 119 -6.27 -7.40 -24.54
N LEU A 120 -6.52 -6.37 -25.36
CA LEU A 120 -7.87 -5.97 -25.76
C LEU A 120 -8.49 -6.91 -26.80
N SER A 121 -7.67 -7.59 -27.61
CA SER A 121 -8.10 -8.57 -28.62
C SER A 121 -8.53 -9.92 -28.02
N THR A 122 -8.17 -10.22 -26.78
CA THR A 122 -8.55 -11.48 -26.08
C THR A 122 -9.95 -11.44 -25.45
N ARG A 123 -10.89 -10.68 -26.02
CA ARG A 123 -12.31 -10.67 -25.62
C ARG A 123 -13.20 -11.35 -26.64
#